data_AF-A0A7Y3H4P6-F1
#
_entry.id   AF-A0A7Y3H4P6-F1
#
_cell.length_a   1.000
_cell.length_b   1.000
_cell.length_c   1.000
_cell.angle_alpha   90.00
_cell.angle_beta   90.00
_cell.angle_gamma   90.00
#
_symmetry.space_group_name_H-M   'P 1'
#
loop_
_entity.id
_entity.type
_entity.pdbx_description
1 polymer ?
#
loop_
_entity_poly.entity_id
_entity_poly.type
_entity_poly.pdbx_seq_one_letter_code
_entity_poly.pdbx_strand_id
1 'polypeptide(L)'
;MKKFIVLKHITFVIFMAFFISACNNETKSADVNEPNSKTHPAQIPSQSQQPKNPNAIKVDARGGTLGDQISQQQIAAERQKRLKHLNTGGLQWTTFDKIANEKGNKGNKKYMVDVYTEWCGWCKVMDKKTFTDPDIQAYLRENFHIVKFDAEQKEAVKFKDKEYNYVKGGRKGINKLAVELLGNRMSYPTLVYLDENLNKITASPGYKKPDQLMAELKAIVKK
;
A
#
# COMPACT_ATOMS: atom_id res chain seq x y z
N MET A 1 14.24 -7.17 63.99
CA MET A 1 15.69 -7.31 64.21
C MET A 1 16.42 -7.03 62.89
N LYS A 2 17.37 -6.08 62.91
CA LYS A 2 18.53 -5.84 62.00
C LYS A 2 18.27 -5.83 60.47
N LYS A 3 18.23 -4.69 59.76
CA LYS A 3 19.28 -3.70 59.36
C LYS A 3 20.37 -4.22 58.38
N PHE A 4 20.69 -3.35 57.40
CA PHE A 4 21.83 -3.31 56.45
C PHE A 4 21.67 -4.19 55.19
N ILE A 5 21.93 -3.73 53.96
CA ILE A 5 23.07 -2.91 53.48
C ILE A 5 22.65 -1.96 52.34
N VAL A 6 23.08 -0.71 52.47
CA VAL A 6 23.18 0.34 51.43
C VAL A 6 24.66 0.43 51.06
N LEU A 7 25.02 0.41 49.76
CA LEU A 7 26.31 0.85 49.18
C LEU A 7 26.24 0.58 47.65
N LYS A 8 26.67 1.43 46.71
CA LYS A 8 27.46 2.66 46.74
C LYS A 8 27.29 3.40 45.40
N HIS A 9 27.32 4.73 45.46
CA HIS A 9 27.54 5.66 44.34
C HIS A 9 28.80 5.37 43.51
N ILE A 10 28.70 5.49 42.17
CA ILE A 10 29.74 5.99 41.25
C ILE A 10 29.00 6.65 40.06
N THR A 11 28.81 7.98 40.03
CA THR A 11 29.74 8.99 39.45
C THR A 11 30.06 8.76 37.97
N PHE A 12 29.30 9.37 37.05
CA PHE A 12 29.89 9.95 35.83
C PHE A 12 28.96 11.02 35.23
N VAL A 13 29.09 12.23 35.77
CA VAL A 13 28.86 13.47 35.01
C VAL A 13 30.10 13.65 34.12
N ILE A 14 29.93 14.32 32.97
CA ILE A 14 30.95 14.85 32.03
C ILE A 14 31.06 14.07 30.71
N PHE A 15 30.33 14.57 29.71
CA PHE A 15 30.80 14.84 28.34
C PHE A 15 29.73 15.76 27.71
N MET A 16 29.74 17.07 27.99
CA MET A 16 30.45 18.07 27.17
C MET A 16 30.23 17.78 25.67
N ALA A 17 29.14 18.27 25.09
CA ALA A 17 29.13 19.52 24.34
C ALA A 17 30.39 19.67 23.47
N PHE A 18 30.30 19.33 22.18
CA PHE A 18 31.05 19.92 21.05
C PHE A 18 30.74 19.08 19.81
N PHE A 19 29.95 19.61 18.88
CA PHE A 19 30.24 19.63 17.43
C PHE A 19 29.08 20.32 16.72
N ILE A 20 29.12 21.65 16.75
CA ILE A 20 28.64 22.48 15.66
C ILE A 20 29.67 22.28 14.54
N SER A 21 29.24 21.85 13.36
CA SER A 21 29.91 22.27 12.13
C SER A 21 28.92 22.26 10.99
N ALA A 22 28.61 23.47 10.53
CA ALA A 22 27.94 23.76 9.29
C ALA A 22 28.76 23.26 8.10
N CYS A 23 28.07 22.81 7.06
CA CYS A 23 28.52 22.91 5.67
C CYS A 23 27.30 23.24 4.83
N ASN A 24 27.06 24.55 4.68
CA ASN A 24 26.41 25.09 3.49
C ASN A 24 27.35 24.83 2.30
N ASN A 25 26.79 24.47 1.15
CA ASN A 25 27.43 24.77 -0.11
C ASN A 25 26.37 25.15 -1.13
N GLU A 26 26.28 26.45 -1.38
CA GLU A 26 25.71 27.05 -2.57
C GLU A 26 26.71 26.90 -3.71
N THR A 27 26.28 26.44 -4.88
CA THR A 27 26.85 26.96 -6.13
C THR A 27 25.85 26.92 -7.27
N LYS A 28 25.51 28.14 -7.69
CA LYS A 28 25.45 28.63 -9.08
C LYS A 28 24.27 28.21 -9.96
N SER A 29 23.31 29.11 -9.95
CA SER A 29 22.56 29.59 -11.11
C SER A 29 23.47 29.98 -12.27
N ALA A 30 23.06 29.60 -13.49
CA ALA A 30 23.47 30.25 -14.73
C ALA A 30 22.23 30.31 -15.64
N ASP A 31 21.61 31.48 -15.68
CA ASP A 31 20.78 31.95 -16.78
C ASP A 31 21.66 32.13 -18.03
N VAL A 32 21.14 31.82 -19.22
CA VAL A 32 21.33 32.60 -20.47
C VAL A 32 20.31 32.13 -21.53
N ASN A 33 19.38 33.05 -21.82
CA ASN A 33 18.79 33.48 -23.09
C ASN A 33 18.03 32.53 -24.04
N GLU A 34 16.73 32.85 -24.15
CA GLU A 34 15.87 32.79 -25.33
C GLU A 34 16.09 34.07 -26.19
N PRO A 35 16.14 34.01 -27.53
CA PRO A 35 14.98 34.49 -28.30
C PRO A 35 14.82 33.83 -29.70
N ASN A 36 13.58 33.53 -30.12
CA ASN A 36 12.93 34.26 -31.22
C ASN A 36 11.63 33.59 -31.70
N SER A 37 10.64 34.45 -31.93
CA SER A 37 9.40 34.20 -32.64
C SER A 37 9.60 34.11 -34.16
N LYS A 38 8.86 33.23 -34.86
CA LYS A 38 7.87 33.56 -35.92
C LYS A 38 7.56 32.38 -36.86
N THR A 39 6.24 32.22 -37.08
CA THR A 39 5.51 31.86 -38.33
C THR A 39 5.54 30.44 -38.95
N HIS A 40 4.38 29.76 -38.80
CA HIS A 40 3.44 29.24 -39.83
C HIS A 40 3.87 28.08 -40.80
N PRO A 41 2.93 27.41 -41.50
CA PRO A 41 2.56 26.00 -41.28
C PRO A 41 2.92 25.07 -42.45
N ALA A 42 3.12 23.77 -42.20
CA ALA A 42 2.86 22.71 -43.18
C ALA A 42 3.15 21.30 -42.63
N GLN A 43 2.15 20.44 -42.77
CA GLN A 43 2.22 19.07 -43.29
C GLN A 43 3.05 17.98 -42.57
N ILE A 44 2.30 16.92 -42.27
CA ILE A 44 2.71 15.56 -41.90
C ILE A 44 3.58 14.93 -43.01
N PRO A 45 4.67 14.24 -42.64
CA PRO A 45 4.77 12.83 -43.06
C PRO A 45 5.20 11.90 -41.93
N SER A 46 4.63 10.70 -41.98
CA SER A 46 5.00 9.52 -41.21
C SER A 46 6.48 9.18 -41.37
N GLN A 47 7.26 9.16 -40.30
CA GLN A 47 8.41 8.26 -40.16
C GLN A 47 8.59 7.80 -38.71
N SER A 48 8.69 6.48 -38.59
CA SER A 48 8.95 5.67 -37.42
C SER A 48 10.30 5.96 -36.78
N GLN A 49 10.29 6.41 -35.52
CA GLN A 49 11.42 6.18 -34.61
C GLN A 49 10.88 5.88 -33.20
N GLN A 50 10.97 4.60 -32.83
CA GLN A 50 10.73 4.12 -31.48
C GLN A 50 11.77 4.75 -30.53
N PRO A 51 11.39 5.22 -29.32
CA PRO A 51 12.38 5.45 -28.28
C PRO A 51 13.00 4.09 -27.90
N LYS A 52 14.32 3.99 -28.04
CA LYS A 52 15.12 2.85 -27.61
C LYS A 52 14.89 2.64 -26.11
N ASN A 53 14.10 1.63 -25.78
CA ASN A 53 13.88 1.16 -24.42
C ASN A 53 15.20 0.58 -23.89
N PRO A 54 15.81 1.14 -22.82
CA PRO A 54 17.03 0.59 -22.23
C PRO A 54 16.83 -0.77 -21.54
N ASN A 55 15.60 -1.29 -21.46
CA ASN A 55 15.30 -2.65 -21.00
C ASN A 55 14.95 -3.57 -22.18
N ALA A 56 15.88 -3.71 -23.12
CA ALA A 56 15.85 -4.83 -24.06
C ALA A 56 16.29 -6.10 -23.32
N ILE A 57 15.33 -6.97 -22.99
CA ILE A 57 15.59 -8.28 -22.42
C ILE A 57 16.27 -9.13 -23.49
N LYS A 58 17.57 -9.39 -23.33
CA LYS A 58 18.27 -10.41 -24.13
C LYS A 58 17.86 -11.79 -23.59
N VAL A 59 17.16 -12.55 -24.40
CA VAL A 59 16.89 -13.98 -24.17
C VAL A 59 18.13 -14.78 -24.56
N ASP A 60 18.62 -15.65 -23.67
CA ASP A 60 19.68 -16.59 -23.99
C ASP A 60 19.12 -17.91 -24.56
N ALA A 61 19.99 -18.68 -25.20
CA ALA A 61 19.64 -19.88 -25.96
C ALA A 61 19.26 -21.11 -25.11
N ARG A 62 18.93 -20.93 -23.83
CA ARG A 62 18.50 -22.01 -22.92
C ARG A 62 17.08 -21.87 -22.37
N GLY A 63 16.31 -20.88 -22.84
CA GLY A 63 14.86 -20.85 -22.64
C GLY A 63 14.38 -20.74 -21.19
N GLY A 64 15.24 -20.31 -20.26
CA GLY A 64 14.88 -20.04 -18.86
C GLY A 64 15.00 -18.56 -18.55
N THR A 65 13.89 -17.90 -18.17
CA THR A 65 13.90 -16.51 -17.71
C THR A 65 14.63 -16.40 -16.38
N LEU A 66 15.67 -15.56 -16.34
CA LEU A 66 16.41 -15.13 -15.14
C LEU A 66 15.56 -14.19 -14.23
N GLY A 67 14.25 -14.45 -14.12
CA GLY A 67 13.27 -13.68 -13.34
C GLY A 67 12.54 -14.51 -12.28
N ASP A 68 12.75 -15.82 -12.22
CA ASP A 68 11.88 -16.73 -11.45
C ASP A 68 12.37 -17.01 -10.01
N GLN A 69 13.38 -16.27 -9.53
CA GLN A 69 13.85 -16.35 -8.14
C GLN A 69 13.92 -14.98 -7.46
N ILE A 70 12.87 -14.16 -7.57
CA ILE A 70 12.67 -13.12 -6.55
C ILE A 70 12.23 -13.85 -5.28
N SER A 71 13.00 -13.72 -4.20
CA SER A 71 12.65 -14.39 -2.95
C SER A 71 11.29 -13.87 -2.46
N GLN A 72 10.44 -14.75 -1.92
CA GLN A 72 9.13 -14.36 -1.37
C GLN A 72 9.25 -13.22 -0.34
N GLN A 73 10.42 -13.09 0.29
CA GLN A 73 10.76 -12.01 1.21
C GLN A 73 10.98 -10.67 0.49
N GLN A 74 11.61 -10.65 -0.69
CA GLN A 74 11.78 -9.45 -1.50
C GLN A 74 10.44 -8.94 -2.04
N ILE A 75 9.57 -9.84 -2.52
CA ILE A 75 8.20 -9.49 -2.95
C ILE A 75 7.39 -8.92 -1.80
N ALA A 76 7.45 -9.56 -0.62
CA ALA A 76 6.80 -9.06 0.58
C ALA A 76 7.35 -7.68 0.99
N ALA A 77 8.65 -7.44 0.90
CA ALA A 77 9.28 -6.16 1.23
C ALA A 77 8.88 -5.03 0.27
N GLU A 78 8.83 -5.29 -1.04
CA GLU A 78 8.34 -4.32 -2.04
C GLU A 78 6.86 -3.99 -1.82
N ARG A 79 6.06 -5.00 -1.48
CA ARG A 79 4.66 -4.79 -1.09
C ARG A 79 4.55 -3.93 0.16
N GLN A 80 5.35 -4.19 1.19
CA GLN A 80 5.36 -3.36 2.40
C GLN A 80 5.80 -1.92 2.09
N LYS A 81 6.75 -1.73 1.16
CA LYS A 81 7.12 -0.40 0.68
C LYS A 81 5.95 0.32 -0.01
N ARG A 82 5.15 -0.37 -0.83
CA ARG A 82 3.91 0.18 -1.42
C ARG A 82 2.83 0.43 -0.36
N LEU A 83 2.75 -0.38 0.69
CA LEU A 83 1.77 -0.12 1.76
C LEU A 83 2.18 1.05 2.63
N LYS A 84 3.48 1.32 2.78
CA LYS A 84 3.99 2.44 3.59
C LYS A 84 3.45 3.79 3.11
N HIS A 85 3.27 3.99 1.80
CA HIS A 85 2.69 5.24 1.28
C HIS A 85 1.16 5.33 1.47
N LEU A 86 0.51 4.22 1.81
CA LEU A 86 -0.95 4.13 2.02
C LEU A 86 -1.33 4.01 3.50
N ASN A 87 -0.38 3.72 4.38
CA ASN A 87 -0.52 3.74 5.84
C ASN A 87 -0.64 5.18 6.34
N THR A 88 -1.74 5.83 5.97
CA THR A 88 -2.09 7.16 6.46
C THR A 88 -2.75 7.01 7.83
N GLY A 89 -2.38 7.85 8.80
CA GLY A 89 -3.03 7.91 10.11
C GLY A 89 -2.51 6.94 11.18
N GLY A 90 -1.54 6.06 10.89
CA GLY A 90 -0.96 5.16 11.91
C GLY A 90 -1.71 3.83 12.09
N LEU A 91 -2.67 3.53 11.21
CA LEU A 91 -3.22 2.18 11.07
C LEU A 91 -2.16 1.20 10.55
N GLN A 92 -2.16 -0.01 11.13
CA GLN A 92 -1.28 -1.11 10.73
C GLN A 92 -2.01 -2.03 9.75
N TRP A 93 -2.05 -1.64 8.49
CA TRP A 93 -2.69 -2.44 7.44
C TRP A 93 -1.94 -3.75 7.18
N THR A 94 -2.68 -4.84 6.99
CA THR A 94 -2.13 -6.14 6.61
C THR A 94 -2.48 -6.50 5.17
N THR A 95 -2.00 -7.67 4.72
CA THR A 95 -2.16 -8.19 3.36
C THR A 95 -2.85 -9.55 3.37
N PHE A 96 -3.45 -9.92 2.25
CA PHE A 96 -4.02 -11.25 2.07
C PHE A 96 -3.02 -12.38 2.32
N ASP A 97 -1.77 -12.24 1.87
CA ASP A 97 -0.76 -13.27 2.08
C ASP A 97 -0.37 -13.40 3.55
N LYS A 98 -0.36 -12.29 4.29
CA LYS A 98 -0.09 -12.31 5.73
C LYS A 98 -1.21 -13.02 6.49
N ILE A 99 -2.47 -12.68 6.23
CA ILE A 99 -3.61 -13.36 6.89
C ILE A 99 -3.73 -14.84 6.46
N ALA A 100 -3.32 -15.21 5.25
CA ALA A 100 -3.34 -16.59 4.77
C ALA A 100 -2.27 -17.46 5.44
N ASN A 101 -1.13 -16.87 5.83
CA ASN A 101 -0.03 -17.56 6.49
C ASN A 101 -0.17 -17.59 8.02
N GLU A 102 -0.92 -16.66 8.60
CA GLU A 102 -1.23 -16.61 10.03
C GLU A 102 -2.32 -17.64 10.42
N LYS A 103 -2.36 -18.82 9.77
CA LYS A 103 -3.34 -19.91 10.01
C LYS A 103 -3.42 -20.22 11.52
N GLY A 104 -4.46 -19.70 12.17
CA GLY A 104 -4.79 -20.02 13.56
C GLY A 104 -4.80 -18.82 14.51
N ASN A 105 -6.03 -18.32 14.77
CA ASN A 105 -6.44 -17.51 15.92
C ASN A 105 -5.86 -16.07 16.03
N LYS A 106 -6.61 -15.09 16.55
CA LYS A 106 -6.66 -14.84 18.01
C LYS A 106 -7.78 -13.89 18.49
N GLY A 107 -8.86 -13.74 17.73
CA GLY A 107 -10.03 -12.98 18.21
C GLY A 107 -11.23 -13.14 17.29
N ASN A 108 -12.44 -13.03 17.84
CA ASN A 108 -13.71 -12.97 17.10
C ASN A 108 -13.85 -11.67 16.28
N LYS A 109 -12.74 -11.13 15.76
CA LYS A 109 -12.72 -9.92 14.96
C LYS A 109 -12.98 -10.29 13.51
N LYS A 110 -13.88 -9.54 12.89
CA LYS A 110 -14.18 -9.62 11.46
C LYS A 110 -13.04 -8.98 10.66
N TYR A 111 -13.03 -9.19 9.35
CA TYR A 111 -12.06 -8.55 8.46
C TYR A 111 -12.71 -7.41 7.69
N MET A 112 -11.98 -6.31 7.54
CA MET A 112 -12.33 -5.23 6.64
C MET A 112 -11.23 -5.10 5.59
N VAL A 113 -11.59 -5.29 4.32
CA VAL A 113 -10.68 -5.18 3.18
C VAL A 113 -10.97 -3.88 2.45
N ASP A 114 -9.99 -2.98 2.40
CA ASP A 114 -10.01 -1.81 1.52
C ASP A 114 -9.47 -2.20 0.14
N VAL A 115 -10.37 -2.31 -0.84
CA VAL A 115 -10.04 -2.62 -2.23
C VAL A 115 -9.88 -1.32 -3.01
N TYR A 116 -8.66 -1.05 -3.47
CA TYR A 116 -8.26 0.20 -4.12
C TYR A 116 -7.43 -0.06 -5.38
N THR A 117 -7.01 1.03 -6.03
CA THR A 117 -5.95 1.04 -7.06
C THR A 117 -5.07 2.27 -6.89
N GLU A 118 -3.82 2.22 -7.38
CA GLU A 118 -2.85 3.32 -7.22
C GLU A 118 -3.27 4.65 -7.88
N TRP A 119 -4.07 4.56 -8.95
CA TRP A 119 -4.56 5.72 -9.71
C TRP A 119 -5.92 6.24 -9.21
N CYS A 120 -6.55 5.57 -8.26
CA CYS A 120 -7.84 5.95 -7.71
C CYS A 120 -7.73 7.20 -6.82
N GLY A 121 -8.21 8.35 -7.32
CA GLY A 121 -8.21 9.62 -6.57
C GLY A 121 -9.04 9.56 -5.30
N TRP A 122 -10.26 9.01 -5.37
CA TRP A 122 -11.16 8.89 -4.22
C TRP A 122 -10.64 7.97 -3.12
N CYS A 123 -9.85 6.95 -3.47
CA CYS A 123 -9.17 6.08 -2.52
C CYS A 123 -8.18 6.89 -1.67
N LYS A 124 -7.37 7.74 -2.32
CA LYS A 124 -6.44 8.66 -1.63
C LYS A 124 -7.15 9.68 -0.76
N VAL A 125 -8.34 10.14 -1.17
CA VAL A 125 -9.18 11.02 -0.34
C VAL A 125 -9.69 10.29 0.90
N MET A 126 -10.12 9.03 0.77
CA MET A 126 -10.53 8.19 1.90
C MET A 126 -9.41 7.95 2.89
N ASP A 127 -8.20 7.64 2.39
CA ASP A 127 -7.01 7.47 3.23
C ASP A 127 -6.72 8.73 4.06
N LYS A 128 -6.83 9.92 3.46
CA LYS A 128 -6.49 11.19 4.11
C LYS A 128 -7.57 11.79 4.99
N LYS A 129 -8.85 11.55 4.70
CA LYS A 129 -9.99 12.20 5.36
C LYS A 129 -10.78 11.28 6.28
N THR A 130 -10.62 9.96 6.13
CA THR A 130 -11.44 8.97 6.83
C THR A 130 -10.58 8.05 7.67
N PHE A 131 -9.51 7.48 7.13
CA PHE A 131 -8.63 6.59 7.89
C PHE A 131 -7.64 7.31 8.81
N THR A 132 -7.53 8.63 8.71
CA THR A 132 -6.81 9.50 9.65
C THR A 132 -7.63 9.90 10.87
N ASP A 133 -8.94 9.65 10.86
CA ASP A 133 -9.82 10.01 11.96
C ASP A 133 -9.53 9.12 13.19
N PRO A 134 -9.27 9.70 14.37
CA PRO A 134 -8.83 8.94 15.55
C PRO A 134 -9.89 7.96 16.06
N ASP A 135 -11.17 8.30 15.95
CA ASP A 135 -12.27 7.44 16.40
C ASP A 135 -12.43 6.23 15.47
N ILE A 136 -12.33 6.45 14.16
CA ILE A 136 -12.28 5.36 13.17
C ILE A 136 -11.09 4.43 13.45
N GLN A 137 -9.92 4.99 13.71
CA GLN A 137 -8.74 4.18 13.97
C GLN A 137 -8.84 3.36 15.24
N ALA A 138 -9.36 3.95 16.31
CA ALA A 138 -9.61 3.25 17.56
C ALA A 138 -10.57 2.09 17.34
N TYR A 139 -11.69 2.36 16.67
CA TYR A 139 -12.72 1.36 16.40
C TYR A 139 -12.21 0.22 15.52
N LEU A 140 -11.45 0.52 14.46
CA LEU A 140 -10.86 -0.49 13.58
C LEU A 140 -9.85 -1.37 14.33
N ARG A 141 -8.96 -0.79 15.14
CA ARG A 141 -7.99 -1.54 15.95
C ARG A 141 -8.68 -2.50 16.92
N GLU A 142 -9.78 -2.07 17.52
CA GLU A 142 -10.53 -2.86 18.48
C GLU A 142 -11.34 -3.97 17.81
N ASN A 143 -11.99 -3.72 16.67
CA ASN A 143 -13.03 -4.62 16.15
C ASN A 143 -12.65 -5.39 14.88
N PHE A 144 -11.63 -4.96 14.12
CA PHE A 144 -11.35 -5.51 12.79
C PHE A 144 -9.89 -5.89 12.57
N HIS A 145 -9.71 -6.95 11.76
CA HIS A 145 -8.48 -7.17 11.01
C HIS A 145 -8.57 -6.38 9.70
N ILE A 146 -7.71 -5.38 9.53
CA ILE A 146 -7.76 -4.47 8.38
C ILE A 146 -6.76 -4.86 7.27
N VAL A 147 -7.27 -5.07 6.07
CA VAL A 147 -6.50 -5.55 4.91
C VAL A 147 -6.52 -4.50 3.80
N LYS A 148 -5.35 -4.14 3.24
CA LYS A 148 -5.25 -3.32 2.03
C LYS A 148 -5.02 -4.23 0.82
N PHE A 149 -5.81 -4.05 -0.22
CA PHE A 149 -5.68 -4.83 -1.45
C PHE A 149 -5.79 -3.96 -2.70
N ASP A 150 -4.70 -3.93 -3.47
CA ASP A 150 -4.69 -3.30 -4.80
C ASP A 150 -5.27 -4.29 -5.82
N ALA A 151 -6.40 -3.93 -6.41
CA ALA A 151 -7.10 -4.74 -7.39
C ALA A 151 -6.31 -4.93 -8.71
N GLU A 152 -5.29 -4.13 -8.97
CA GLU A 152 -4.44 -4.23 -10.16
C GLU A 152 -3.04 -4.76 -9.86
N GLN A 153 -2.78 -5.24 -8.64
CA GLN A 153 -1.48 -5.80 -8.30
C GLN A 153 -1.22 -7.07 -9.13
N LYS A 154 0.01 -7.17 -9.65
CA LYS A 154 0.39 -8.23 -10.58
C LYS A 154 0.74 -9.54 -9.87
N GLU A 155 1.14 -9.43 -8.61
CA GLU A 155 1.52 -10.57 -7.80
C GLU A 155 0.29 -11.45 -7.52
N ALA A 156 0.52 -12.76 -7.57
CA ALA A 156 -0.48 -13.74 -7.19
C ALA A 156 -0.85 -13.57 -5.71
N VAL A 157 -2.12 -13.77 -5.38
CA VAL A 157 -2.62 -13.65 -4.01
C VAL A 157 -3.23 -14.95 -3.56
N LYS A 158 -2.86 -15.40 -2.37
CA LYS A 158 -3.47 -16.58 -1.77
C LYS A 158 -4.63 -16.17 -0.86
N PHE A 159 -5.79 -16.77 -1.09
CA PHE A 159 -7.00 -16.55 -0.28
C PHE A 159 -7.86 -17.81 -0.27
N LYS A 160 -8.23 -18.31 0.93
CA LYS A 160 -9.05 -19.53 1.13
C LYS A 160 -8.58 -20.73 0.31
N ASP A 161 -7.28 -21.03 0.43
CA ASP A 161 -6.58 -22.13 -0.27
C ASP A 161 -6.63 -22.06 -1.81
N LYS A 162 -7.03 -20.89 -2.36
CA LYS A 162 -6.96 -20.59 -3.80
C LYS A 162 -5.91 -19.52 -4.07
N GLU A 163 -5.31 -19.60 -5.24
CA GLU A 163 -4.37 -18.61 -5.74
C GLU A 163 -5.01 -17.79 -6.87
N TYR A 164 -4.95 -16.47 -6.74
CA TYR A 164 -5.57 -15.52 -7.64
C TYR A 164 -4.51 -14.74 -8.40
N ASN A 165 -4.46 -14.97 -9.71
CA ASN A 165 -3.50 -14.35 -10.60
C ASN A 165 -4.04 -13.07 -11.24
N TYR A 166 -3.13 -12.19 -11.63
CA TYR A 166 -3.43 -11.04 -12.47
C TYR A 166 -3.76 -11.46 -13.91
N VAL A 167 -4.81 -10.86 -14.47
CA VAL A 167 -5.21 -11.03 -15.86
C VAL A 167 -5.13 -9.68 -16.56
N LYS A 168 -4.38 -9.63 -17.67
CA LYS A 168 -4.29 -8.44 -18.50
C LYS A 168 -5.62 -8.22 -19.24
N GLY A 169 -6.14 -7.00 -19.17
CA GLY A 169 -7.35 -6.54 -19.86
C GLY A 169 -7.13 -5.16 -20.49
N GLY A 170 -6.80 -5.14 -21.78
CA GLY A 170 -6.48 -3.90 -22.49
C GLY A 170 -5.20 -3.23 -21.98
N ARG A 171 -5.27 -1.94 -21.63
CA ARG A 171 -4.12 -1.15 -21.14
C ARG A 171 -3.70 -1.51 -19.72
N LYS A 172 -4.63 -2.03 -18.92
CA LYS A 172 -4.39 -2.46 -17.54
C LYS A 172 -4.84 -3.90 -17.38
N GLY A 173 -5.11 -4.34 -16.18
CA GLY A 173 -5.58 -5.68 -15.89
C GLY A 173 -5.96 -5.75 -14.42
N ILE A 174 -6.42 -6.91 -14.03
CA ILE A 174 -7.10 -7.09 -12.76
C ILE A 174 -6.59 -8.37 -12.09
N ASN A 175 -6.33 -8.29 -10.80
CA ASN A 175 -6.15 -9.47 -9.98
C ASN A 175 -7.51 -10.16 -9.79
N LYS A 176 -7.61 -11.44 -10.15
CA LYS A 176 -8.88 -12.19 -10.07
C LYS A 176 -9.53 -12.17 -8.67
N LEU A 177 -8.77 -11.96 -7.60
CA LEU A 177 -9.32 -11.82 -6.25
C LEU A 177 -10.27 -10.61 -6.15
N ALA A 178 -10.00 -9.53 -6.89
CA ALA A 178 -10.89 -8.38 -6.91
C ALA A 178 -12.26 -8.74 -7.50
N VAL A 179 -12.30 -9.62 -8.52
CA VAL A 179 -13.55 -10.12 -9.11
C VAL A 179 -14.32 -10.97 -8.10
N GLU A 180 -13.65 -11.83 -7.34
CA GLU A 180 -14.27 -12.66 -6.29
C GLU A 180 -14.89 -11.79 -5.18
N LEU A 181 -14.13 -10.79 -4.72
CA LEU A 181 -14.55 -9.92 -3.62
C LEU A 181 -15.68 -8.98 -4.04
N LEU A 182 -15.55 -8.32 -5.20
CA LEU A 182 -16.46 -7.26 -5.64
C LEU A 182 -17.62 -7.76 -6.51
N GLY A 183 -17.50 -8.94 -7.11
CA GLY A 183 -18.49 -9.49 -8.05
C GLY A 183 -18.66 -8.56 -9.27
N ASN A 184 -19.93 -8.29 -9.63
CA ASN A 184 -20.26 -7.46 -10.80
C ASN A 184 -20.00 -5.96 -10.62
N ARG A 185 -19.64 -5.49 -9.41
CA ARG A 185 -19.46 -4.06 -9.11
C ARG A 185 -18.00 -3.72 -8.90
N MET A 186 -17.29 -3.56 -10.01
CA MET A 186 -15.88 -3.17 -10.03
C MET A 186 -15.71 -1.64 -9.88
N SER A 187 -16.00 -1.11 -8.69
CA SER A 187 -15.78 0.31 -8.34
C SER A 187 -14.80 0.47 -7.17
N TYR A 188 -14.10 1.61 -7.15
CA TYR A 188 -13.09 1.91 -6.13
C TYR A 188 -13.30 3.31 -5.52
N PRO A 189 -13.05 3.50 -4.22
CA PRO A 189 -12.74 2.46 -3.24
C PRO A 189 -13.97 1.57 -2.98
N THR A 190 -13.74 0.32 -2.57
CA THR A 190 -14.81 -0.55 -2.03
C THR A 190 -14.32 -1.22 -0.75
N LEU A 191 -15.13 -1.13 0.30
CA LEU A 191 -14.89 -1.83 1.56
C LEU A 191 -15.59 -3.19 1.53
N VAL A 192 -14.84 -4.27 1.66
CA VAL A 192 -15.38 -5.63 1.73
C VAL A 192 -15.24 -6.14 3.15
N TYR A 193 -16.36 -6.56 3.74
CA TYR A 193 -16.40 -7.11 5.08
C TYR A 193 -16.49 -8.63 5.02
N LEU A 194 -15.59 -9.31 5.73
CA LEU A 194 -15.59 -10.76 5.86
C LEU A 194 -15.81 -11.15 7.32
N ASP A 195 -16.44 -12.30 7.55
CA ASP A 195 -16.57 -12.90 8.87
C ASP A 195 -15.23 -13.48 9.35
N GLU A 196 -15.25 -14.06 10.54
CA GLU A 196 -14.08 -14.66 11.21
C GLU A 196 -13.50 -15.85 10.40
N ASN A 197 -14.32 -16.47 9.55
CA ASN A 197 -13.98 -17.59 8.67
C ASN A 197 -13.65 -17.15 7.24
N LEU A 198 -13.43 -15.85 7.02
CA LEU A 198 -13.16 -15.25 5.70
C LEU A 198 -14.30 -15.44 4.69
N ASN A 199 -15.55 -15.63 5.14
CA ASN A 199 -16.72 -15.59 4.27
C ASN A 199 -17.19 -14.14 4.09
N LYS A 200 -17.58 -13.79 2.86
CA LYS A 200 -18.02 -12.44 2.55
C LYS A 200 -19.38 -12.14 3.19
N ILE A 201 -19.42 -11.11 4.03
CA ILE A 201 -20.66 -10.56 4.60
C ILE A 201 -21.28 -9.60 3.60
N THR A 202 -20.53 -8.58 3.17
CA THR A 202 -21.01 -7.58 2.20
C THR A 202 -19.85 -6.79 1.58
N ALA A 203 -20.15 -6.08 0.50
CA ALA A 203 -19.25 -5.12 -0.14
C ALA A 203 -19.96 -3.76 -0.22
N SER A 204 -19.31 -2.73 0.30
CA SER A 204 -19.80 -1.35 0.38
C SER A 204 -18.96 -0.47 -0.56
N PRO A 205 -19.45 -0.22 -1.80
CA PRO A 205 -18.71 0.59 -2.75
C PRO A 205 -18.77 2.07 -2.43
N GLY A 206 -17.75 2.79 -2.88
CA GLY A 206 -17.65 4.25 -2.85
C GLY A 206 -16.94 4.80 -1.62
N TYR A 207 -16.55 6.07 -1.73
CA TYR A 207 -15.96 6.85 -0.64
C TYR A 207 -16.91 6.98 0.55
N LYS A 208 -16.38 6.83 1.77
CA LYS A 208 -17.10 7.03 3.03
C LYS A 208 -16.48 8.17 3.82
N LYS A 209 -17.30 9.11 4.28
CA LYS A 209 -16.90 10.06 5.33
C LYS A 209 -16.76 9.33 6.67
N PRO A 210 -16.04 9.89 7.67
CA PRO A 210 -15.90 9.29 9.00
C PRO A 210 -17.22 8.78 9.60
N ASP A 211 -18.25 9.63 9.70
CA ASP A 211 -19.53 9.24 10.30
C ASP A 211 -20.22 8.09 9.56
N GLN A 212 -20.14 8.10 8.22
CA GLN A 212 -20.72 7.05 7.38
C GLN A 212 -19.99 5.73 7.60
N LEU A 213 -18.66 5.76 7.62
CA LEU A 213 -17.85 4.58 7.89
C LEU A 213 -18.13 4.04 9.29
N MET A 214 -18.18 4.91 10.31
CA MET A 214 -18.48 4.51 11.69
C MET A 214 -19.84 3.81 11.81
N ALA A 215 -20.87 4.35 11.15
CA ALA A 215 -22.19 3.72 11.11
C ALA A 215 -22.16 2.34 10.43
N GLU A 216 -21.44 2.21 9.31
CA GLU A 216 -21.27 0.92 8.63
C GLU A 216 -20.52 -0.09 9.51
N LEU A 217 -19.40 0.30 10.12
CA LEU A 217 -18.60 -0.57 10.98
C LEU A 217 -19.43 -1.13 12.15
N LYS A 218 -20.19 -0.26 12.84
CA LYS A 218 -21.08 -0.67 13.94
C LYS A 218 -22.18 -1.62 13.48
N ALA A 219 -22.72 -1.45 12.27
CA ALA A 219 -23.71 -2.36 11.72
C ALA A 219 -23.12 -3.73 11.40
N ILE A 220 -21.87 -3.80 10.94
CA ILE A 220 -21.18 -5.07 10.63
C ILE A 220 -20.82 -5.84 11.89
N VAL A 221 -20.36 -5.18 12.95
CA VAL A 221 -20.01 -5.85 14.22
C VAL A 221 -21.24 -6.50 14.87
N LYS A 222 -22.44 -5.96 14.65
CA LYS A 222 -23.71 -6.50 15.19
C LYS A 222 -24.25 -7.72 14.43
N LYS A 223 -23.69 -8.05 13.26
CA LYS A 223 -24.12 -9.19 12.43
C LYS A 223 -23.35 -10.45 12.77
#